data_AF-A0A2T2SD18-F1
#
_entry.id   AF-A0A2T2SD18-F1
#
_cell.length_a   1.000
_cell.length_b   1.000
_cell.length_c   1.000
_cell.angle_alpha   90.00
_cell.angle_beta   90.00
_cell.angle_gamma   90.00
#
_symmetry.space_group_name_H-M   'P 1'
#
loop_
_entity.id
_entity.type
_entity.pdbx_description
1 polymer ?
#
loop_
_entity_poly.entity_id
_entity_poly.type
_entity_poly.pdbx_seq_one_letter_code
_entity_poly.pdbx_strand_id
1 'polypeptide(L)' 'MPTTVSDDDYREVSQKELAAMIDRAPGTLSQAVRRTHYCAGYPVFDWAKWHPGGNQIECYQVPVRVLRELLPEEEY' A
#
# COMPACT_ATOMS: atom_id res chain seq x y z
N MET A 1 5.21 -18.60 -23.92
CA MET A 1 6.07 -17.87 -22.98
C MET A 1 5.29 -17.80 -21.67
N PRO A 2 5.63 -18.55 -20.61
CA PRO A 2 5.03 -18.32 -19.31
C PRO A 2 5.59 -16.98 -18.79
N THR A 3 4.73 -15.99 -18.62
CA THR A 3 5.08 -14.76 -17.91
C THR A 3 5.40 -15.19 -16.48
N THR A 4 6.68 -15.13 -16.12
CA THR A 4 7.15 -15.17 -14.74
C THR A 4 6.47 -14.04 -14.00
N VAL A 5 5.35 -14.34 -13.32
CA VAL A 5 4.84 -13.48 -12.26
C VAL A 5 5.88 -13.57 -11.17
N SER A 6 6.81 -12.61 -11.18
CA SER A 6 7.84 -12.52 -10.15
C SER A 6 7.13 -12.31 -8.82
N ASP A 7 7.55 -13.02 -7.78
CA ASP A 7 7.05 -12.89 -6.40
C ASP A 7 7.19 -11.46 -5.82
N ASP A 8 7.88 -10.59 -6.57
CA ASP A 8 8.15 -9.17 -6.34
C ASP A 8 7.16 -8.24 -7.07
N ASP A 9 5.97 -8.74 -7.45
CA ASP A 9 4.94 -7.91 -8.07
C ASP A 9 4.39 -6.90 -7.03
N TYR A 10 4.75 -5.62 -7.19
CA TYR A 10 4.19 -4.50 -6.44
C TYR A 10 3.16 -3.79 -7.30
N ARG A 11 2.04 -3.39 -6.69
CA ARG A 11 1.03 -2.55 -7.34
C ARG A 11 1.04 -1.17 -6.72
N GLU A 12 1.03 -0.15 -7.56
CA GLU A 12 0.85 1.23 -7.14
C GLU A 12 -0.61 1.44 -6.74
N VAL A 13 -0.82 1.76 -5.48
CA VAL A 13 -2.14 2.00 -4.87
C VAL A 13 -2.16 3.41 -4.31
N SER A 14 -3.25 4.13 -4.56
CA SER A 14 -3.40 5.48 -3.99
C SER A 14 -3.58 5.42 -2.48
N GLN A 15 -3.26 6.52 -1.77
CA GLN A 15 -3.48 6.59 -0.32
C GLN A 15 -4.91 6.24 0.08
N LYS A 16 -5.89 6.67 -0.72
CA LYS A 16 -7.31 6.45 -0.46
C LYS A 16 -7.71 4.99 -0.65
N GLU A 17 -7.20 4.35 -1.69
CA GLU A 17 -7.45 2.93 -1.93
C GLU A 17 -6.80 2.06 -0.87
N LEU A 18 -5.53 2.31 -0.52
CA LEU A 18 -4.86 1.56 0.55
C LEU A 18 -5.60 1.74 1.88
N ALA A 19 -6.02 2.98 2.18
CA ALA A 19 -6.82 3.29 3.37
C ALA A 19 -8.12 2.49 3.42
N ALA A 20 -8.83 2.39 2.29
CA ALA A 20 -10.04 1.60 2.17
C ALA A 20 -9.77 0.10 2.35
N MET A 21 -8.69 -0.43 1.76
CA MET A 21 -8.32 -1.85 1.86
C MET A 21 -7.97 -2.29 3.28
N ILE A 22 -7.29 -1.43 4.06
CA ILE A 22 -6.93 -1.74 5.45
C ILE A 22 -7.97 -1.27 6.47
N ASP A 23 -9.11 -0.76 6.02
CA ASP A 23 -10.16 -0.14 6.83
C ASP A 23 -9.63 0.93 7.82
N ARG A 24 -8.80 1.86 7.32
CA ARG A 24 -8.24 2.96 8.12
C ARG A 24 -8.43 4.31 7.46
N ALA A 25 -8.37 5.37 8.26
CA ALA A 25 -8.36 6.72 7.72
C ALA A 25 -7.05 7.01 6.96
N PRO A 26 -7.09 7.72 5.82
CA PRO A 26 -5.89 8.09 5.08
C PRO A 26 -4.93 8.96 5.92
N GLY A 27 -5.46 9.78 6.84
CA GLY A 27 -4.64 10.54 7.78
C GLY A 27 -3.80 9.65 8.72
N THR A 28 -4.32 8.48 9.09
CA THR A 28 -3.59 7.49 9.90
C THR A 28 -2.45 6.88 9.10
N LEU A 29 -2.66 6.56 7.82
CA LEU A 29 -1.59 6.09 6.93
C LEU A 29 -0.47 7.12 6.82
N SER A 30 -0.79 8.39 6.54
CA SER A 30 0.23 9.44 6.39
C SER A 30 1.06 9.62 7.67
N GLN A 31 0.42 9.54 8.84
CA GLN A 31 1.12 9.60 10.12
C GLN A 31 1.97 8.35 10.37
N ALA A 32 1.46 7.16 10.06
CA ALA A 32 2.20 5.91 10.20
C ALA A 32 3.44 5.89 9.31
N VAL A 33 3.32 6.37 8.07
CA VAL A 33 4.45 6.52 7.14
C VAL A 33 5.50 7.48 7.70
N ARG A 34 5.08 8.68 8.14
CA ARG A 34 5.98 9.70 8.68
C ARG A 34 6.68 9.27 9.98
N ARG A 35 6.05 8.40 10.77
CA ARG A 35 6.59 7.89 12.03
C ARG A 35 7.21 6.50 11.91
N THR A 36 7.32 5.97 10.69
CA THR A 36 7.88 4.62 10.43
C THR A 36 7.19 3.55 11.29
N HIS A 37 5.86 3.61 11.37
CA HIS A 37 5.05 2.76 12.23
C HIS A 37 4.19 1.80 11.41
N TYR A 38 3.92 0.62 11.96
CA TYR A 38 3.02 -0.36 11.36
C TYR A 38 1.58 0.15 11.41
N CYS A 39 0.85 0.02 10.30
CA CYS A 39 -0.57 0.34 10.22
C CYS A 39 -1.34 -0.94 9.89
N ALA A 40 -2.31 -1.32 10.74
CA ALA A 40 -3.04 -2.58 10.60
C ALA A 40 -2.16 -3.84 10.49
N GLY A 41 -0.96 -3.81 11.12
CA GLY A 41 0.01 -4.91 11.04
C GLY A 41 0.98 -4.83 9.85
N TYR A 42 0.80 -3.84 8.97
CA TYR A 42 1.56 -3.71 7.74
C TYR A 42 2.58 -2.56 7.79
N PRO A 43 3.80 -2.73 7.24
CA PRO A 43 4.82 -1.69 7.17
C PRO A 43 4.54 -0.69 6.04
N VAL A 44 3.45 0.07 6.14
CA VAL A 44 3.02 1.03 5.09
C VAL A 44 4.05 2.12 4.78
N PHE A 45 4.98 2.38 5.70
CA PHE A 45 6.09 3.31 5.52
C PHE A 45 7.11 2.84 4.49
N ASP A 46 7.28 1.51 4.35
CA ASP A 46 8.20 0.89 3.42
C ASP A 46 7.66 0.97 1.98
N TRP A 47 6.34 0.98 1.85
CA TRP A 47 5.64 1.03 0.58
C TRP A 47 5.42 2.44 0.06
N ALA A 48 5.54 3.46 0.92
CA ALA A 48 5.21 4.82 0.55
C ALA A 48 6.24 5.42 -0.42
N LYS A 49 5.79 5.75 -1.63
CA LYS A 49 6.57 6.46 -2.64
C LYS A 49 6.30 7.95 -2.54
N TRP A 50 7.36 8.70 -2.23
CA TRP A 50 7.29 10.15 -2.03
C TRP A 50 7.41 10.88 -3.34
N HIS A 51 6.63 11.96 -3.49
CA HIS A 51 6.73 12.81 -4.66
C HIS A 51 8.09 13.52 -4.67
N PRO A 52 8.86 13.50 -5.77
CA PRO A 52 10.23 14.05 -5.81
C PRO A 52 10.27 15.57 -5.57
N GLY A 53 9.15 16.25 -5.79
CA GLY A 53 9.01 17.70 -5.61
C GLY A 53 8.37 18.15 -4.29
N GLY A 54 8.12 17.27 -3.31
CA GLY A 54 7.43 17.71 -2.09
C GLY A 54 7.41 16.70 -0.94
N ASN A 55 6.74 17.09 0.15
CA ASN A 55 6.57 16.25 1.36
C ASN A 55 5.22 15.52 1.38
N GLN A 56 4.76 15.10 0.20
CA GLN A 56 3.52 14.39 -0.01
C GLN A 56 3.81 13.02 -0.64
N ILE A 57 3.04 12.03 -0.22
CA ILE A 57 3.10 10.68 -0.76
C ILE A 57 2.36 10.69 -2.11
N GLU A 58 3.04 10.25 -3.16
CA GLU A 58 2.49 10.12 -4.51
C GLU A 58 1.60 8.88 -4.59
N CYS A 59 2.15 7.73 -4.21
CA CYS A 59 1.47 6.44 -4.21
C CYS A 59 2.12 5.47 -3.20
N TYR A 60 1.51 4.31 -3.02
CA TYR A 60 2.07 3.21 -2.22
C TYR A 60 2.34 2.02 -3.14
N GLN A 61 3.56 1.52 -3.14
CA GLN A 61 3.95 0.30 -3.83
C GLN A 61 3.69 -0.89 -2.91
N VAL A 62 2.45 -1.39 -2.94
CA VAL A 62 2.02 -2.47 -2.05
C VAL A 62 2.29 -3.81 -2.72
N PRO A 63 2.91 -4.79 -2.03
CA PRO A 63 3.08 -6.13 -2.57
C PRO A 63 1.73 -6.75 -2.96
N VAL A 64 1.64 -7.36 -4.13
CA VAL A 64 0.40 -8.01 -4.59
C VAL A 64 -0.04 -9.10 -3.62
N ARG A 65 0.89 -9.82 -2.96
CA ARG A 65 0.55 -10.78 -1.89
C ARG A 65 -0.29 -10.14 -0.77
N VAL A 66 0.09 -8.94 -0.33
CA VAL A 66 -0.64 -8.21 0.72
C VAL A 66 -2.01 -7.76 0.20
N LEU A 67 -2.07 -7.30 -1.05
CA LEU A 67 -3.36 -6.91 -1.65
C LEU A 67 -4.33 -8.08 -1.74
N ARG A 68 -3.84 -9.30 -2.01
CA ARG A 68 -4.64 -10.53 -2.00
C ARG A 68 -5.08 -10.94 -0.60
N GLU A 69 -4.29 -10.63 0.43
CA GLU A 69 -4.68 -10.86 1.83
C GLU A 69 -5.72 -9.84 2.32
N LEU A 70 -5.65 -8.59 1.82
CA LEU A 70 -6.53 -7.49 2.22
C LEU A 70 -7.88 -7.48 1.51
N LEU A 71 -7.93 -7.96 0.27
CA LEU A 71 -9.16 -8.12 -0.50
C LEU A 71 -9.58 -9.59 -0.43
N PRO A 72 -10.39 -10.01 0.56
CA PRO A 72 -11.07 -11.30 0.44
C PRO A 72 -11.91 -11.27 -0.84
N GLU A 73 -11.85 -12.34 -1.64
CA GLU A 73 -12.55 -12.52 -2.92
C GLU A 73 -14.08 -12.57 -2.77
N GLU A 74 -14.71 -11.59 -2.10
CA GLU A 74 -16.16 -11.42 -2.10
C GLU A 74 -16.52 -10.22 -2.98
N GLU A 75 -17.31 -10.52 -4.01
CA GLU A 75 -17.79 -9.65 -5.10
C GLU A 75 -16.83 -9.47 -6.30
N TYR A 76 -16.59 -10.60 -6.99
CA TYR A 76 -16.36 -10.61 -8.44
C TYR A 76 -17.69 -10.47 -9.21
#